data_AF-A0AAU4VEW2-F1
#
_entry.id   AF-A0AAU4VEW2-F1
#
_cell.length_a   1.000
_cell.length_b   1.000
_cell.length_c   1.000
_cell.angle_alpha   90.00
_cell.angle_beta   90.00
_cell.angle_gamma   90.00
#
_symmetry.space_group_name_H-M   'P 1'
#
loop_
_entity.id
_entity.type
_entity.pdbx_description
1 polymer ?
#
loop_
_entity_poly.entity_id
_entity_poly.type
_entity_poly.pdbx_seq_one_letter_code
_entity_poly.pdbx_strand_id
1 'polypeptide(L)'
;MHATSAAQRIRRRVRLILEFLDWLDAHHLDLAGLDQNRLDTWLRNLTGQLPWLFPGVVPGRPLSRKAFNERLARQGIHTRPARTAALIALATELPAPVLADLLDIHIHTALKWARHAQRDWSTYLTARATDLTAATQPAQP
;
A
#
# COMPACT_ATOMS: atom_id res chain seq x y z
N MET A 1 1.37 0.29 -30.58
CA MET A 1 0.70 -1.01 -30.36
C MET A 1 0.40 -1.20 -28.86
N HIS A 2 -0.80 -0.88 -28.36
CA HIS A 2 -1.18 -0.95 -26.92
C HIS A 2 -2.49 -1.72 -26.61
N ALA A 3 -2.94 -2.63 -27.48
CA ALA A 3 -4.23 -3.34 -27.31
C ALA A 3 -4.21 -4.56 -26.36
N THR A 4 -3.06 -4.95 -25.81
CA THR A 4 -2.92 -6.25 -25.10
C THR A 4 -3.19 -6.17 -23.59
N SER A 5 -3.07 -5.01 -22.95
CA SER A 5 -3.13 -4.90 -21.48
C SER A 5 -4.54 -4.85 -20.90
N ALA A 6 -5.53 -4.31 -21.64
CA ALA A 6 -6.92 -4.22 -21.21
C ALA A 6 -7.62 -5.59 -21.26
N ALA A 7 -7.42 -6.34 -22.35
CA ALA A 7 -7.91 -7.71 -22.48
C ALA A 7 -7.30 -8.65 -21.43
N GLN A 8 -6.01 -8.46 -21.10
CA GLN A 8 -5.34 -9.23 -20.06
C GLN A 8 -5.89 -8.92 -18.66
N ARG A 9 -6.27 -7.66 -18.41
CA ARG A 9 -6.85 -7.22 -17.13
C ARG A 9 -8.25 -7.80 -16.92
N ILE A 10 -9.08 -7.81 -17.97
CA ILE A 10 -10.42 -8.40 -17.94
C ILE A 10 -10.35 -9.92 -17.74
N ARG A 11 -9.51 -10.63 -18.51
CA ARG A 11 -9.34 -12.08 -18.37
C ARG A 11 -8.85 -12.48 -16.97
N ARG A 12 -7.91 -11.71 -16.41
CA ARG A 12 -7.42 -11.92 -15.05
C ARG A 12 -8.53 -11.70 -14.02
N ARG A 13 -9.32 -10.63 -14.17
CA ARG A 13 -10.41 -10.28 -13.25
C ARG A 13 -11.54 -11.30 -13.26
N VAL A 14 -11.90 -11.84 -14.43
CA VAL A 14 -12.88 -12.94 -14.56
C VAL A 14 -12.37 -14.22 -13.89
N ARG A 15 -11.09 -14.59 -14.07
CA ARG A 15 -10.52 -15.78 -13.44
C ARG A 15 -10.49 -15.65 -11.91
N LEU A 16 -10.13 -14.47 -11.39
CA LEU A 16 -10.15 -14.19 -9.96
C LEU A 16 -11.56 -14.28 -9.37
N ILE A 17 -12.57 -13.80 -10.09
CA ILE A 17 -13.97 -13.90 -9.64
C ILE A 17 -14.42 -15.36 -9.62
N LEU A 18 -14.10 -16.13 -10.66
CA LEU A 18 -14.47 -17.56 -10.71
C LEU A 18 -13.81 -18.36 -9.59
N GLU A 19 -12.52 -18.12 -9.33
CA GLU A 19 -11.78 -18.77 -8.24
C GLU A 19 -12.29 -18.35 -6.86
N PHE A 20 -12.74 -17.10 -6.72
CA PHE A 20 -13.39 -16.62 -5.50
C PHE A 20 -14.74 -17.30 -5.26
N LEU A 21 -15.58 -17.39 -6.30
CA LEU A 21 -16.89 -18.01 -6.21
C LEU A 21 -16.78 -19.52 -5.93
N ASP A 22 -15.83 -20.21 -6.57
CA ASP A 22 -15.52 -21.62 -6.30
C ASP A 22 -15.07 -21.84 -4.85
N TRP A 23 -14.25 -20.94 -4.33
CA TRP A 23 -13.81 -21.00 -2.93
C TRP A 23 -14.96 -20.73 -1.94
N LEU A 24 -15.84 -19.76 -2.23
CA LEU A 24 -17.03 -19.50 -1.42
C LEU A 24 -17.96 -20.73 -1.36
N ASP A 25 -18.18 -21.35 -2.52
CA ASP A 25 -19.00 -22.56 -2.65
C ASP A 25 -18.40 -23.72 -1.83
N ALA A 26 -17.09 -23.97 -1.97
CA ALA A 26 -16.39 -25.02 -1.24
C ALA A 26 -16.34 -24.82 0.29
N HIS A 27 -16.47 -23.57 0.77
CA HIS A 27 -16.47 -23.25 2.21
C HIS A 27 -17.89 -23.03 2.76
N HIS A 28 -18.93 -23.20 1.93
CA HIS A 28 -20.33 -22.92 2.27
C HIS A 28 -20.53 -21.52 2.86
N LEU A 29 -19.83 -20.52 2.32
CA LEU A 29 -19.89 -19.14 2.77
C LEU A 29 -20.76 -18.31 1.83
N ASP A 30 -21.72 -17.59 2.39
CA ASP A 30 -22.45 -16.55 1.67
C ASP A 30 -21.74 -15.19 1.78
N LEU A 31 -21.96 -14.30 0.82
CA LEU A 31 -21.41 -12.94 0.80
C LEU A 31 -21.76 -12.16 2.08
N ALA A 32 -22.93 -12.43 2.68
CA ALA A 32 -23.37 -11.81 3.92
C ALA A 32 -22.56 -12.22 5.16
N GLY A 33 -21.91 -13.38 5.14
CA GLY A 33 -21.08 -13.91 6.23
C GLY A 33 -19.58 -13.75 6.01
N LEU A 34 -19.16 -13.08 4.93
CA LEU A 34 -17.76 -12.89 4.61
C LEU A 34 -17.13 -11.83 5.51
N ASP A 35 -16.19 -12.26 6.37
CA ASP A 35 -15.36 -11.35 7.16
C ASP A 35 -13.98 -11.11 6.52
N GLN A 36 -13.26 -10.11 7.03
CA GLN A 36 -11.93 -9.74 6.56
C GLN A 36 -10.90 -10.87 6.72
N ASN A 37 -11.01 -11.70 7.77
CA ASN A 37 -10.08 -12.79 8.01
C ASN A 37 -10.24 -13.92 6.98
N ARG A 38 -11.48 -14.20 6.58
CA ARG A 38 -11.84 -15.12 5.49
C ARG A 38 -11.34 -14.59 4.15
N LEU A 39 -11.50 -13.30 3.88
CA LEU A 39 -10.98 -12.64 2.69
C LEU A 39 -9.43 -12.72 2.64
N ASP A 40 -8.75 -12.48 3.77
CA ASP A 40 -7.29 -12.58 3.85
C ASP A 40 -6.78 -14.02 3.71
N THR A 41 -7.57 -15.01 4.13
CA THR A 41 -7.27 -16.43 3.94
C THR A 41 -7.36 -16.81 2.46
N TRP A 42 -8.41 -16.36 1.78
CA TRP A 42 -8.56 -16.52 0.34
C TRP A 42 -7.42 -15.81 -0.44
N LEU A 43 -7.12 -14.56 -0.11
CA LEU A 43 -6.02 -13.81 -0.73
C LEU A 43 -4.66 -14.50 -0.54
N ARG A 44 -4.39 -15.07 0.64
CA ARG A 44 -3.14 -15.82 0.88
C ARG A 44 -3.02 -17.05 0.00
N ASN A 45 -4.09 -17.83 -0.13
CA ASN A 45 -4.14 -18.99 -1.03
C ASN A 45 -3.89 -18.57 -2.49
N LEU A 46 -4.56 -17.48 -2.91
CA LEU A 46 -4.40 -16.90 -4.24
C LEU A 46 -2.97 -16.38 -4.48
N THR A 47 -2.32 -15.76 -3.50
CA THR A 47 -0.93 -15.26 -3.64
C THR A 47 0.10 -16.37 -3.80
N GLY A 48 -0.22 -17.60 -3.37
CA GLY A 48 0.58 -18.78 -3.69
C GLY A 48 0.48 -19.20 -5.17
N GLN A 49 -0.62 -18.84 -5.85
CA GLN A 49 -0.88 -19.16 -7.26
C GLN A 49 -0.63 -17.96 -8.21
N LEU A 50 -0.57 -16.74 -7.68
CA LEU A 50 -0.33 -15.54 -8.47
C LEU A 50 1.15 -15.47 -8.91
N PRO A 51 1.42 -15.23 -10.20
CA PRO A 51 2.78 -14.97 -10.64
C PRO A 51 3.31 -13.71 -9.93
N TRP A 52 4.58 -13.74 -9.53
CA TRP A 52 5.28 -12.60 -8.92
C TRP A 52 5.02 -11.32 -9.71
N LEU A 53 4.69 -10.23 -9.01
CA LEU A 53 4.45 -8.91 -9.62
C LEU A 53 5.60 -8.49 -10.55
N PHE A 54 6.83 -8.83 -10.15
CA PHE A 54 8.02 -8.72 -10.98
C PHE A 54 8.63 -10.10 -11.17
N PRO A 55 8.40 -10.77 -12.32
CA PRO A 55 8.97 -12.07 -12.57
C PRO A 55 10.48 -11.97 -12.78
N GLY A 56 11.20 -12.92 -12.18
CA GLY A 56 12.62 -13.14 -12.44
C GLY A 56 12.85 -13.81 -13.79
N VAL A 57 14.12 -14.02 -14.13
CA VAL A 57 14.51 -14.75 -15.35
C VAL A 57 14.17 -16.23 -15.25
N VAL A 58 14.18 -16.79 -14.04
CA VAL A 58 13.76 -18.16 -13.76
C VAL A 58 12.25 -18.19 -13.53
N PRO A 59 11.48 -19.00 -14.28
CA PRO A 59 10.06 -19.19 -14.05
C PRO A 59 9.75 -19.54 -12.59
N GLY A 60 8.71 -18.94 -12.03
CA GLY A 60 8.31 -19.15 -10.62
C GLY A 60 9.19 -18.45 -9.57
N ARG A 61 10.28 -17.77 -9.96
CA ARG A 61 11.09 -16.97 -9.02
C ARG A 61 10.81 -15.47 -9.15
N PRO A 62 10.84 -14.72 -8.02
CA PRO A 62 10.76 -13.28 -8.08
C PRO A 62 12.04 -12.70 -8.68
N LEU A 63 11.91 -11.50 -9.25
CA LEU A 63 13.06 -10.73 -9.67
C LEU A 63 13.94 -10.38 -8.45
N SER A 64 15.24 -10.65 -8.53
CA SER A 64 16.16 -10.32 -7.45
C SER A 64 16.23 -8.81 -7.22
N ARG A 65 16.46 -8.39 -5.97
CA ARG A 65 16.61 -6.96 -5.62
C ARG A 65 17.68 -6.26 -6.46
N LYS A 66 18.80 -6.94 -6.72
CA LYS A 66 19.89 -6.42 -7.57
C LYS A 66 19.40 -6.17 -9.00
N ALA A 67 18.78 -7.17 -9.63
CA ALA A 67 18.28 -7.06 -10.99
C ALA A 67 17.14 -6.02 -11.10
N PHE A 68 16.31 -5.88 -10.07
CA PHE A 68 15.30 -4.83 -10.00
C PHE A 68 15.93 -3.44 -9.91
N ASN A 69 16.92 -3.24 -9.04
CA ASN A 69 17.65 -1.97 -8.95
C ASN A 69 18.38 -1.62 -10.26
N GLU A 70 19.00 -2.60 -10.92
CA GLU A 70 19.66 -2.40 -12.22
C GLU A 70 18.66 -2.03 -13.32
N ARG A 71 17.47 -2.64 -13.33
CA ARG A 71 16.38 -2.27 -14.25
C ARG A 71 15.91 -0.84 -14.03
N LEU A 72 15.73 -0.43 -12.77
CA LEU A 72 15.35 0.94 -12.43
C LEU A 72 16.45 1.95 -12.77
N ALA A 73 17.70 1.63 -12.47
CA ALA A 73 18.84 2.50 -12.77
C ALA A 73 19.01 2.73 -14.29
N ARG A 74 18.73 1.72 -15.12
CA ARG A 74 18.68 1.90 -16.59
C ARG A 74 17.59 2.87 -17.06
N GLN A 75 16.59 3.14 -16.24
CA GLN A 75 15.55 4.15 -16.48
C GLN A 75 15.84 5.46 -15.72
N GLY A 76 17.04 5.63 -15.16
CA GLY A 76 17.43 6.82 -14.38
C GLY A 76 16.88 6.84 -12.94
N ILE A 77 16.21 5.78 -12.49
CA ILE A 77 15.61 5.72 -11.15
C ILE A 77 16.57 5.01 -10.20
N HIS A 78 17.21 5.78 -9.33
CA HIS A 78 18.05 5.24 -8.27
C HIS A 78 17.24 5.09 -6.98
N THR A 79 17.00 3.84 -6.55
CA THR A 79 16.03 3.53 -5.48
C THR A 79 16.29 4.24 -4.16
N ARG A 80 17.54 4.32 -3.70
CA ARG A 80 17.88 5.00 -2.44
C ARG A 80 17.71 6.52 -2.54
N PRO A 81 18.33 7.22 -3.52
CA PRO A 81 18.09 8.66 -3.72
C PRO A 81 16.61 9.00 -3.95
N ALA A 82 15.91 8.22 -4.78
CA ALA A 82 14.50 8.42 -5.07
C ALA A 82 13.63 8.27 -3.81
N ARG A 83 13.91 7.25 -2.97
CA ARG A 83 13.21 7.08 -1.69
C ARG A 83 13.47 8.25 -0.75
N THR A 84 14.71 8.72 -0.64
CA THR A 84 15.05 9.88 0.19
C THR A 84 14.32 11.14 -0.29
N ALA A 85 14.37 11.43 -1.59
CA ALA A 85 13.68 12.58 -2.17
C ALA A 85 12.16 12.51 -1.96
N ALA A 86 11.56 11.34 -2.16
CA ALA A 86 10.14 11.11 -1.91
C ALA A 86 9.78 11.29 -0.43
N LEU A 87 10.60 10.80 0.50
CA LEU A 87 10.36 10.98 1.95
C LEU A 87 10.46 12.44 2.36
N ILE A 88 11.40 13.20 1.80
CA ILE A 88 11.50 14.64 2.05
C ILE A 88 10.27 15.35 1.49
N ALA A 89 9.88 15.07 0.24
CA ALA A 89 8.69 15.65 -0.37
C ALA A 89 7.42 15.35 0.44
N LEU A 90 7.20 14.09 0.82
CA LEU A 90 6.05 13.71 1.66
C LEU A 90 6.12 14.38 3.04
N ALA A 91 7.30 14.48 3.64
CA ALA A 91 7.49 15.19 4.90
C ALA A 91 7.35 16.71 4.80
N THR A 92 7.20 17.27 3.59
CA THR A 92 6.76 18.67 3.39
C THR A 92 5.25 18.83 3.29
N GLU A 93 4.50 17.74 3.06
CA GLU A 93 3.04 17.78 2.88
C GLU A 93 2.28 17.15 4.04
N LEU A 94 2.95 16.24 4.77
CA LEU A 94 2.34 15.43 5.83
C LEU A 94 3.04 15.63 7.18
N PRO A 95 2.28 15.82 8.28
CA PRO A 95 2.81 15.78 9.64
C PRO A 95 3.47 14.44 9.96
N ALA A 96 4.49 14.44 10.82
CA ALA A 96 5.25 13.24 11.18
C ALA A 96 4.39 12.06 11.70
N PRO A 97 3.35 12.25 12.53
CA PRO A 97 2.48 11.15 12.95
C PRO A 97 1.75 10.49 11.77
N VAL A 98 1.18 11.30 10.88
CA VAL A 98 0.48 10.80 9.69
C VAL A 98 1.45 10.08 8.75
N LEU A 99 2.66 10.61 8.58
CA LEU A 99 3.69 9.98 7.76
C LEU A 99 4.17 8.64 8.36
N ALA A 100 4.27 8.55 9.69
CA ALA A 100 4.63 7.33 10.40
C ALA A 100 3.59 6.22 10.16
N ASP A 101 2.32 6.55 10.31
CA ASP A 101 1.21 5.60 10.13
C ASP A 101 1.07 5.17 8.67
N LEU A 102 1.17 6.11 7.71
CA LEU A 102 1.01 5.82 6.28
C LEU A 102 2.14 4.95 5.71
N LEU A 103 3.36 5.16 6.17
CA LEU A 103 4.54 4.44 5.64
C LEU A 103 4.99 3.29 6.55
N ASP A 104 4.25 3.06 7.64
CA ASP A 104 4.56 2.11 8.70
C ASP A 104 6.02 2.22 9.16
N ILE A 105 6.43 3.44 9.50
CA ILE A 105 7.78 3.72 10.01
C ILE A 105 7.73 4.29 11.41
N HIS A 106 8.75 3.97 12.22
CA HIS A 106 8.85 4.47 13.58
C HIS A 106 8.71 6.01 13.65
N ILE A 107 7.92 6.51 14.61
CA ILE A 107 7.62 7.95 14.76
C ILE A 107 8.87 8.83 14.82
N HIS A 108 9.92 8.41 15.55
CA HIS A 108 11.20 9.13 15.56
C HIS A 108 11.89 9.25 14.20
N THR A 109 11.72 8.26 13.32
CA THR A 109 12.23 8.31 11.94
C THR A 109 11.43 9.32 11.12
N ALA A 110 10.10 9.32 11.24
CA ALA A 110 9.25 10.33 10.61
C ALA A 110 9.59 11.75 11.09
N LEU A 111 9.82 11.95 12.39
CA LEU A 111 10.25 13.22 12.96
C LEU A 111 11.61 13.68 12.42
N LYS A 112 12.56 12.78 12.20
CA LYS A 112 13.85 13.12 11.54
C LYS A 112 13.62 13.65 10.13
N TRP A 113 12.74 13.01 9.35
CA TRP A 113 12.41 13.46 8.00
C TRP A 113 11.65 14.78 7.98
N ALA A 114 10.70 14.99 8.89
CA ALA A 114 10.03 16.28 9.06
C ALA A 114 11.01 17.41 9.40
N ARG A 115 12.01 17.14 10.25
CA ARG A 115 13.10 18.10 10.50
C ARG A 115 13.94 18.34 9.25
N HIS A 116 14.26 17.33 8.45
CA HIS A 116 14.98 17.53 7.18
C HIS A 116 14.17 18.35 6.17
N ALA A 117 12.84 18.23 6.17
CA ALA A 117 11.94 19.02 5.34
C ALA A 117 11.75 20.47 5.83
N GLN A 118 12.22 20.82 7.04
CA GLN A 118 12.20 22.18 7.62
C GLN A 118 10.82 22.85 7.62
N ARG A 119 9.72 22.08 7.73
CA ARG A 119 8.36 22.61 7.75
C ARG A 119 7.76 22.67 9.16
N ASP A 120 7.07 23.77 9.46
CA ASP A 120 6.29 23.93 10.69
C ASP A 120 4.88 23.31 10.51
N TRP A 121 4.44 22.52 11.49
CA TRP A 121 3.18 21.78 11.51
C TRP A 121 2.16 22.33 12.51
N SER A 122 2.33 23.57 12.98
CA SER A 122 1.40 24.26 13.88
C SER A 122 -0.07 24.20 13.41
N THR A 123 -0.34 24.39 12.12
CA THR A 123 -1.70 24.27 11.55
C THR A 123 -2.34 22.90 11.80
N TYR A 124 -1.57 21.81 11.63
CA TYR A 124 -2.06 20.47 11.91
C TYR A 124 -2.36 20.27 13.40
N LEU A 125 -1.51 20.80 14.29
CA LEU A 125 -1.74 20.73 15.72
C LEU A 125 -3.00 21.48 16.13
N THR A 126 -3.28 22.64 15.53
CA THR A 126 -4.54 23.39 15.76
C THR A 126 -5.76 22.61 15.29
N ALA A 127 -5.72 22.04 14.08
CA ALA A 127 -6.81 21.22 13.57
C ALA A 127 -7.06 19.99 14.47
N ARG A 128 -5.98 19.30 14.86
CA ARG A 128 -6.07 18.11 15.73
C ARG A 128 -6.60 18.44 17.12
N ALA A 129 -6.22 19.58 17.69
CA ALA A 129 -6.77 20.06 18.95
C ALA A 129 -8.28 20.36 18.85
N THR A 130 -8.72 20.92 17.71
CA THR A 130 -10.13 21.16 17.44
C THR A 130 -10.92 19.84 17.40
N ASP A 131 -10.42 18.84 16.68
CA ASP A 131 -11.05 17.50 16.59
C ASP A 131 -11.16 16.81 17.96
N LEU A 132 -10.10 16.85 18.77
CA LEU A 132 -10.10 16.27 20.12
C LEU A 132 -11.10 16.96 21.04
N THR A 133 -11.26 18.27 20.91
CA THR A 133 -12.23 19.06 21.66
C THR A 133 -13.66 18.68 21.25
N ALA A 134 -13.91 18.55 19.94
CA ALA A 134 -15.21 18.12 19.40
C ALA A 134 -15.59 16.69 19.81
N ALA A 135 -14.63 15.77 19.88
CA ALA A 135 -14.86 14.38 20.31
C ALA A 135 -15.12 14.24 21.82
N THR A 136 -14.69 15.21 22.63
CA THR A 136 -14.86 15.21 24.09
C THR A 136 -16.13 15.93 24.53
N GLN A 137 -16.77 16.71 23.65
CA GLN A 137 -18.03 17.39 23.93
C GLN A 137 -19.18 16.35 23.97
N PRO A 138 -19.81 16.06 25.13
CA PRO A 138 -20.98 15.20 25.15
C PRO A 138 -22.11 15.87 24.39
N ALA A 139 -22.85 15.10 23.59
CA ALA A 139 -24.10 15.52 22.97
C ALA A 139 -25.00 16.11 24.08
N GLN A 140 -25.10 17.44 24.12
CA GLN A 140 -25.99 18.11 25.04
C GLN A 140 -27.44 17.95 24.55
N PRO A 141 -28.40 17.72 25.47
CA PRO A 141 -29.76 17.29 25.19
C PRO A 141 -30.61 18.31 24.42
#